data_AF-A0A2D5RN33-F1
#
_entry.id   AF-A0A2D5RN33-F1
#
_cell.length_a   1.000
_cell.length_b   1.000
_cell.length_c   1.000
_cell.angle_alpha   90.00
_cell.angle_beta   90.00
_cell.angle_gamma   90.00
#
_symmetry.space_group_name_H-M   'P 1'
#
loop_
_entity.id
_entity.type
_entity.pdbx_description
1 polymer ?
#
loop_
_entity_poly.entity_id
_entity_poly.type
_entity_poly.pdbx_seq_one_letter_code
_entity_poly.pdbx_strand_id
1 'polypeptide(L)'
;MALPKWTDERTEQLTSFVGNESPISQATVAEAAEQLETSTRSVSSKLRKMGHDVELASASSARAFTEAQEATLQTFVSDNSGEYTYAQIADNFESGAFSAKSIQGKILSMELTDHVKPAPKVEAVRTYSPEEEETFVSMVNDGAFVEQIADALDRSVNSVRGKALSLLRSGDIDGIPRQEHTKGSAKEDPLADLGDISSMTVEAIAESIGKTARGVKTMLTRRGLVASDYDGAAKKEKAAG
;
A
#
# COMPACT_ATOMS: atom_id res chain seq x y z
N MET A 1 1.20 5.49 -12.62
CA MET A 1 2.49 5.15 -13.28
C MET A 1 3.40 4.50 -12.25
N ALA A 2 4.16 3.46 -12.62
CA ALA A 2 5.10 2.81 -11.70
C ALA A 2 6.34 3.70 -11.54
N LEU A 3 6.81 3.90 -10.30
CA LEU A 3 8.03 4.65 -10.05
C LEU A 3 9.23 3.96 -10.70
N PRO A 4 10.15 4.70 -11.34
CA PRO A 4 11.33 4.12 -11.97
C PRO A 4 12.22 3.40 -10.95
N LYS A 5 12.83 2.29 -11.36
CA LYS A 5 13.78 1.54 -10.51
C LYS A 5 15.09 2.32 -10.39
N TRP A 6 15.77 2.17 -9.25
CA TRP A 6 17.13 2.69 -9.05
C TRP A 6 18.13 1.82 -9.81
N THR A 7 18.66 2.33 -10.92
CA THR A 7 19.82 1.80 -11.64
C THR A 7 21.11 2.44 -11.11
N ASP A 8 22.27 1.90 -11.51
CA ASP A 8 23.57 2.48 -11.15
C ASP A 8 23.71 3.91 -11.69
N GLU A 9 23.32 4.13 -12.96
CA GLU A 9 23.30 5.45 -13.59
C GLU A 9 22.45 6.47 -12.82
N ARG A 10 21.22 6.11 -12.45
CA ARG A 10 20.34 7.00 -11.66
C ARG A 10 20.87 7.24 -10.25
N THR A 11 21.57 6.25 -9.70
CA THR A 11 22.24 6.39 -8.40
C THR A 11 23.39 7.38 -8.48
N GLU A 12 24.19 7.31 -9.53
CA GLU A 12 25.29 8.25 -9.79
C GLU A 12 24.78 9.66 -10.05
N GLN A 13 23.70 9.82 -10.84
CA GLN A 13 23.01 11.10 -11.02
C GLN A 13 22.55 11.69 -9.69
N LEU A 14 21.95 10.88 -8.81
CA LEU A 14 21.52 11.32 -7.48
C LEU A 14 22.71 11.77 -6.62
N THR A 15 23.78 10.98 -6.56
CA THR A 15 24.99 11.32 -5.78
C THR A 15 25.67 12.58 -6.30
N SER A 16 25.76 12.74 -7.62
CA SER A 16 26.29 13.96 -8.23
C SER A 16 25.41 15.17 -7.97
N PHE A 17 24.09 14.99 -7.90
CA PHE A 17 23.13 16.06 -7.66
C PHE A 17 23.23 16.59 -6.21
N VAL A 18 23.24 15.70 -5.22
CA VAL A 18 23.31 16.11 -3.80
C VAL A 18 24.71 16.54 -3.38
N GLY A 19 25.74 16.13 -4.12
CA GLY A 19 27.13 16.50 -3.89
C GLY A 19 27.61 16.20 -2.46
N ASN A 20 28.18 17.20 -1.80
CA ASN A 20 28.72 17.11 -0.45
C ASN A 20 27.81 17.75 0.62
N GLU A 21 26.53 18.00 0.30
CA GLU A 21 25.57 18.57 1.25
C GLU A 21 25.33 17.61 2.42
N SER A 22 25.45 18.11 3.67
CA SER A 22 25.17 17.34 4.88
C SER A 22 24.74 18.27 6.03
N PRO A 23 23.55 18.07 6.63
CA PRO A 23 22.49 17.16 6.19
C PRO A 23 21.90 17.60 4.84
N ILE A 24 21.49 16.64 4.00
CA ILE A 24 20.78 16.93 2.74
C ILE A 24 19.39 17.46 3.09
N SER A 25 19.09 18.68 2.66
CA SER A 25 17.84 19.39 2.95
C SER A 25 16.63 18.79 2.25
N GLN A 26 15.44 19.05 2.78
CA GLN A 26 14.18 18.65 2.12
C GLN A 26 13.99 19.33 0.75
N ALA A 27 14.54 20.53 0.54
CA ALA A 27 14.50 21.23 -0.75
C ALA A 27 15.33 20.48 -1.80
N THR A 28 16.59 20.12 -1.48
CA THR A 28 17.45 19.33 -2.36
C THR A 28 16.82 17.97 -2.69
N VAL A 29 16.17 17.32 -1.72
CA VAL A 29 15.42 16.07 -1.95
C VAL A 29 14.25 16.27 -2.92
N ALA A 30 13.54 17.39 -2.83
CA ALA A 30 12.41 17.70 -3.70
C ALA A 30 12.86 17.94 -5.15
N GLU A 31 13.91 18.74 -5.34
CA GLU A 31 14.48 19.00 -6.67
C GLU A 31 15.04 17.73 -7.31
N ALA A 32 15.76 16.91 -6.55
CA ALA A 32 16.25 15.61 -7.02
C ALA A 32 15.11 14.68 -7.44
N ALA A 33 13.98 14.70 -6.71
CA ALA A 33 12.83 13.87 -7.01
C ALA A 33 12.16 14.29 -8.32
N GLU A 34 12.05 15.60 -8.56
CA GLU A 34 11.53 16.16 -9.81
C GLU A 34 12.44 15.79 -10.99
N GLN A 35 13.75 16.05 -10.87
CA GLN A 35 14.72 15.78 -11.94
C GLN A 35 14.82 14.29 -12.29
N LEU A 36 14.74 13.42 -11.29
CA LEU A 36 14.81 11.97 -11.49
C LEU A 36 13.44 11.36 -11.78
N GLU A 37 12.36 12.14 -11.87
CA GLU A 37 10.99 11.68 -12.10
C GLU A 37 10.58 10.56 -11.13
N THR A 38 10.88 10.75 -9.84
CA THR A 38 10.54 9.80 -8.77
C THR A 38 9.92 10.53 -7.58
N SER A 39 9.65 9.83 -6.48
CA SER A 39 9.09 10.46 -5.28
C SER A 39 10.19 10.93 -4.33
N THR A 40 9.94 12.04 -3.61
CA THR A 40 10.78 12.53 -2.51
C THR A 40 11.09 11.42 -1.50
N ARG A 41 10.09 10.59 -1.18
CA ARG A 41 10.26 9.41 -0.33
C ARG A 41 11.27 8.39 -0.88
N SER A 42 11.23 8.14 -2.19
CA SER A 42 12.16 7.23 -2.87
C SER A 42 13.59 7.78 -2.81
N VAL A 43 13.77 9.08 -3.07
CA VAL A 43 15.05 9.79 -2.98
C VAL A 43 15.60 9.73 -1.55
N SER A 44 14.84 10.17 -0.54
CA SER A 44 15.29 10.13 0.86
C SER A 44 15.64 8.72 1.31
N SER A 45 14.85 7.71 0.91
CA SER A 45 15.13 6.32 1.26
C SER A 45 16.41 5.82 0.60
N LYS A 46 16.70 6.21 -0.65
CA LYS A 46 17.91 5.83 -1.36
C LYS A 46 19.15 6.50 -0.75
N LEU A 47 19.10 7.81 -0.49
CA LEU A 47 20.19 8.56 0.15
C LEU A 47 20.55 7.99 1.52
N ARG A 48 19.56 7.72 2.38
CA ARG A 48 19.79 7.10 3.70
C ARG A 48 20.39 5.69 3.59
N LYS A 49 19.96 4.90 2.60
CA LYS A 49 20.53 3.56 2.34
C LYS A 49 21.99 3.64 1.89
N MET A 50 22.38 4.72 1.22
CA MET A 50 23.77 5.01 0.83
C MET A 50 24.60 5.64 1.96
N GLY A 51 24.00 5.92 3.12
CA GLY A 51 24.70 6.45 4.30
C GLY A 51 24.73 7.98 4.41
N HIS A 52 24.00 8.72 3.56
CA HIS A 52 23.87 10.17 3.70
C HIS A 52 22.96 10.54 4.87
N ASP A 53 23.29 11.62 5.56
CA ASP A 53 22.38 12.28 6.48
C ASP A 53 21.36 13.11 5.69
N VAL A 54 20.08 12.90 5.96
CA VAL A 54 18.97 13.52 5.24
C VAL A 54 18.02 14.08 6.27
N GLU A 55 17.79 15.39 6.19
CA GLU A 55 16.89 16.14 7.05
C GLU A 55 15.56 15.39 7.22
N LEU A 56 14.99 15.40 8.42
CA LEU A 56 13.69 14.79 8.64
C LEU A 56 12.62 15.65 7.97
N ALA A 57 11.73 15.04 7.18
CA ALA A 57 10.57 15.74 6.61
C ALA A 57 9.65 16.35 7.69
N SER A 58 9.73 15.89 8.94
CA SER A 58 9.03 16.48 10.07
C SER A 58 9.69 17.75 10.62
N ALA A 59 10.99 17.96 10.36
CA ALA A 59 11.72 19.15 10.82
C ALA A 59 11.25 20.43 10.10
N SER A 60 10.76 20.31 8.86
CA SER A 60 10.20 21.41 8.09
C SER A 60 8.69 21.61 8.28
N SER A 61 8.04 20.88 9.19
CA SER A 61 6.62 21.11 9.47
C SER A 61 6.44 22.43 10.23
N ALA A 62 6.40 23.54 9.49
CA ALA A 62 5.76 24.76 9.95
C ALA A 62 4.36 24.38 10.48
N ARG A 63 3.95 24.95 11.62
CA ARG A 63 2.59 24.72 12.14
C ARG A 63 1.61 25.01 11.01
N ALA A 64 0.79 24.03 10.65
CA ALA A 64 -0.16 24.16 9.55
C ALA A 64 -1.18 25.28 9.81
N PHE A 65 -1.39 25.65 11.07
CA PHE A 65 -2.25 26.74 11.50
C PHE A 65 -1.44 27.75 12.30
N THR A 66 -1.66 29.04 12.01
CA THR A 66 -1.18 30.13 12.87
C THR A 66 -2.09 30.29 14.08
N GLU A 67 -1.60 30.88 15.17
CA GLU A 67 -2.41 31.11 16.38
C GLU A 67 -3.68 31.94 16.10
N ALA A 68 -3.60 32.90 15.17
CA ALA A 68 -4.76 33.68 14.73
C ALA A 68 -5.80 32.82 13.99
N GLN A 69 -5.35 31.86 13.16
CA GLN A 69 -6.22 30.92 12.48
C GLN A 69 -6.87 29.95 13.46
N GLU A 70 -6.14 29.51 14.49
CA GLU A 70 -6.70 28.66 15.54
C GLU A 70 -7.80 29.38 16.33
N ALA A 71 -7.56 30.63 16.73
CA ALA A 71 -8.56 31.46 17.41
C ALA A 71 -9.80 31.69 16.52
N THR A 72 -9.59 32.00 15.24
CA THR A 72 -10.68 32.19 14.28
C THR A 72 -11.50 30.92 14.08
N LEU A 73 -10.84 29.77 13.95
CA LEU A 73 -11.49 28.47 13.82
C LEU A 73 -12.27 28.10 15.08
N GLN A 74 -11.71 28.36 16.26
CA GLN A 74 -12.37 28.14 17.56
C GLN A 74 -13.64 28.99 17.69
N THR A 75 -13.59 30.28 17.37
CA THR A 75 -14.77 31.16 17.37
C THR A 75 -15.80 30.66 16.35
N PHE A 76 -15.38 30.34 15.13
CA PHE A 76 -16.27 29.86 14.08
C PHE A 76 -17.05 28.60 14.50
N VAL A 77 -16.37 27.58 15.03
CA VAL A 77 -17.06 26.33 15.43
C VAL A 77 -17.91 26.52 16.68
N SER A 78 -17.47 27.34 17.64
CA SER A 78 -18.24 27.62 18.86
C SER A 78 -19.54 28.37 18.55
N ASP A 79 -19.47 29.40 17.70
CA ASP A 79 -20.62 30.24 17.34
C ASP A 79 -21.64 29.49 16.46
N ASN A 80 -21.18 28.46 15.73
CA ASN A 80 -22.01 27.66 14.81
C ASN A 80 -22.07 26.19 15.27
N SER A 81 -22.13 25.98 16.59
CA SER A 81 -22.04 24.66 17.21
C SER A 81 -23.11 23.70 16.70
N GLY A 82 -22.69 22.60 16.09
CA GLY A 82 -23.55 21.54 15.56
C GLY A 82 -24.19 21.86 14.20
N GLU A 83 -23.87 23.00 13.58
CA GLU A 83 -24.47 23.42 12.31
C GLU A 83 -23.73 22.84 11.10
N TYR A 84 -22.39 22.83 11.14
CA TYR A 84 -21.55 22.49 10.00
C TYR A 84 -20.78 21.19 10.19
N THR A 85 -20.69 20.39 9.13
CA THR A 85 -19.78 19.24 9.04
C THR A 85 -18.34 19.70 8.79
N TYR A 86 -17.34 18.83 9.00
CA TYR A 86 -15.94 19.17 8.70
C TYR A 86 -15.70 19.67 7.27
N ALA A 87 -16.42 19.12 6.29
CA ALA A 87 -16.32 19.57 4.89
C ALA A 87 -16.86 20.99 4.73
N GLN A 88 -18.00 21.29 5.33
CA GLN A 88 -18.60 22.62 5.26
C GLN A 88 -17.77 23.65 6.05
N ILE A 89 -17.20 23.27 7.19
CA ILE A 89 -16.27 24.14 7.94
C ILE A 89 -15.06 24.47 7.06
N ALA A 90 -14.49 23.47 6.38
CA ALA A 90 -13.39 23.70 5.45
C ALA A 90 -13.76 24.66 4.31
N ASP A 91 -14.94 24.51 3.71
CA ASP A 91 -15.39 25.40 2.62
C ASP A 91 -15.60 26.85 3.09
N ASN A 92 -16.05 27.05 4.34
CA ASN A 92 -16.32 28.37 4.91
C ASN A 92 -15.12 29.03 5.58
N PHE A 93 -14.10 28.26 5.96
CA PHE A 93 -12.93 28.77 6.67
C PHE A 93 -11.83 29.16 5.68
N GLU A 94 -11.34 30.41 5.78
CA GLU A 94 -10.19 30.90 5.00
C GLU A 94 -10.35 30.65 3.49
N SER A 95 -11.58 30.80 2.96
CA SER A 95 -11.93 30.56 1.55
C SER A 95 -11.56 29.16 1.03
N GLY A 96 -11.60 28.12 1.88
CA GLY A 96 -11.28 26.76 1.46
C GLY A 96 -9.79 26.45 1.40
N ALA A 97 -8.93 27.26 2.03
CA ALA A 97 -7.48 27.04 2.05
C ALA A 97 -7.07 25.70 2.70
N PHE A 98 -7.93 25.14 3.55
CA PHE A 98 -7.68 23.90 4.28
C PHE A 98 -8.61 22.78 3.83
N SER A 99 -8.06 21.59 3.64
CA SER A 99 -8.88 20.39 3.39
C SER A 99 -9.74 20.05 4.62
N ALA A 100 -10.89 19.40 4.39
CA ALA A 100 -11.75 18.86 5.46
C ALA A 100 -10.98 18.00 6.48
N LYS A 101 -9.98 17.24 6.02
CA LYS A 101 -9.11 16.42 6.88
C LYS A 101 -8.17 17.25 7.76
N SER A 102 -7.63 18.35 7.21
CA SER A 102 -6.78 19.28 7.96
C SER A 102 -7.59 19.98 9.05
N ILE A 103 -8.78 20.48 8.70
CA ILE A 103 -9.74 21.07 9.65
C ILE A 103 -10.14 20.06 10.73
N GLN A 104 -10.49 18.83 10.35
CA GLN A 104 -10.84 17.76 11.30
C GLN A 104 -9.70 17.51 12.30
N GLY A 105 -8.48 17.35 11.80
CA GLY A 105 -7.31 17.14 12.65
C GLY A 105 -7.08 18.30 13.62
N LYS A 106 -7.25 19.54 13.15
CA LYS A 106 -7.06 20.73 13.97
C LYS A 106 -8.15 20.87 15.03
N ILE A 107 -9.43 20.68 14.69
CA ILE A 107 -10.55 20.69 15.65
C ILE A 107 -10.37 19.61 16.72
N LEU A 108 -9.94 18.40 16.32
CA LEU A 108 -9.64 17.33 17.27
C LEU A 108 -8.53 17.73 18.23
N SER A 109 -7.45 18.35 17.72
CA SER A 109 -6.34 18.81 18.57
C SER A 109 -6.71 19.93 19.54
N MET A 110 -7.78 20.68 19.26
CA MET A 110 -8.33 21.71 20.14
C MET A 110 -9.47 21.18 21.03
N GLU A 111 -9.79 19.89 20.95
CA GLU A 111 -10.88 19.25 21.69
C GLU A 111 -12.27 19.86 21.41
N LEU A 112 -12.48 20.38 20.19
CA LEU A 112 -13.73 21.05 19.78
C LEU A 112 -14.66 20.17 18.92
N THR A 113 -14.52 18.84 19.01
CA THR A 113 -15.30 17.91 18.17
C THR A 113 -16.79 17.97 18.41
N ASP A 114 -17.21 18.33 19.63
CA ASP A 114 -18.63 18.42 20.02
C ASP A 114 -19.36 19.57 19.32
N HIS A 115 -18.63 20.54 18.77
CA HIS A 115 -19.17 21.65 17.98
C HIS A 115 -19.40 21.30 16.51
N VAL A 116 -19.01 20.11 16.06
CA VAL A 116 -19.11 19.73 14.65
C VAL A 116 -20.33 18.85 14.40
N LYS A 117 -21.11 19.20 13.39
CA LYS A 117 -22.24 18.38 12.95
C LYS A 117 -21.74 17.01 12.48
N PRO A 118 -22.29 15.90 13.00
CA PRO A 118 -21.99 14.58 12.47
C PRO A 118 -22.28 14.54 10.96
N ALA A 119 -21.29 14.11 10.17
CA ALA A 119 -21.51 13.92 8.76
C ALA A 119 -22.54 12.78 8.55
N PRO A 120 -23.50 12.94 7.61
CA PRO A 120 -24.36 11.83 7.24
C PRO A 120 -23.49 10.66 6.79
N LYS A 121 -23.90 9.44 7.17
CA LYS A 121 -23.23 8.23 6.67
C LYS A 121 -23.32 8.23 5.16
N VAL A 122 -22.18 8.30 4.49
CA VAL A 122 -22.13 8.14 3.04
C VAL A 122 -22.62 6.73 2.77
N GLU A 123 -23.77 6.60 2.11
CA GLU A 123 -24.24 5.31 1.65
C GLU A 123 -23.22 4.75 0.68
N ALA A 124 -22.77 3.52 0.93
CA ALA A 124 -21.82 2.87 0.05
C ALA A 124 -22.47 2.76 -1.33
N VAL A 125 -21.90 3.47 -2.31
CA VAL A 125 -22.34 3.37 -3.70
C VAL A 125 -22.26 1.89 -4.09
N ARG A 126 -23.42 1.29 -4.39
CA ARG A 126 -23.49 -0.10 -4.83
C ARG A 126 -22.77 -0.17 -6.18
N THR A 127 -21.70 -0.95 -6.23
CA THR A 127 -20.90 -1.11 -7.45
C THR A 127 -21.49 -2.14 -8.41
N TYR A 128 -22.41 -2.98 -7.93
CA TYR A 128 -23.19 -3.93 -8.72
C TYR A 128 -24.67 -3.53 -8.64
N SER A 129 -25.32 -3.46 -9.79
CA SER A 129 -26.77 -3.33 -9.91
C SER A 129 -27.47 -4.65 -9.52
N PRO A 130 -28.76 -4.63 -9.14
CA PRO A 130 -29.50 -5.84 -8.84
C PRO A 130 -29.45 -6.91 -9.96
N GLU A 131 -29.51 -6.48 -11.22
CA GLU A 131 -29.43 -7.37 -12.39
C GLU A 131 -28.05 -8.04 -12.54
N GLU A 132 -26.98 -7.29 -12.29
CA GLU A 132 -25.63 -7.86 -12.23
C GLU A 132 -25.49 -8.85 -11.07
N GLU A 133 -26.14 -8.62 -9.93
CA GLU A 133 -26.14 -9.54 -8.79
C GLU A 133 -26.88 -10.85 -9.12
N GLU A 134 -28.04 -10.78 -9.78
CA GLU A 134 -28.77 -11.97 -10.25
C GLU A 134 -27.93 -12.79 -11.23
N THR A 135 -27.32 -12.11 -12.21
CA THR A 135 -26.43 -12.75 -13.20
C THR A 135 -25.24 -13.40 -12.50
N PHE A 136 -24.63 -12.70 -11.54
CA PHE A 136 -23.52 -13.22 -10.73
C PHE A 136 -23.91 -14.52 -10.01
N VAL A 137 -25.03 -14.51 -9.28
CA VAL A 137 -25.49 -15.67 -8.50
C VAL A 137 -25.80 -16.86 -9.42
N SER A 138 -26.47 -16.62 -10.56
CA SER A 138 -26.72 -17.66 -11.56
C SER A 138 -25.41 -18.30 -12.03
N MET A 139 -24.44 -17.49 -12.45
CA MET A 139 -23.16 -18.00 -12.94
C MET A 139 -22.38 -18.78 -11.87
N VAL A 140 -22.42 -18.35 -10.61
CA VAL A 140 -21.81 -19.12 -9.50
C VAL A 140 -22.47 -20.47 -9.34
N ASN A 141 -23.80 -20.52 -9.35
CA ASN A 141 -24.57 -21.76 -9.22
C ASN A 141 -24.35 -22.71 -10.41
N ASP A 142 -24.13 -22.15 -11.60
CA ASP A 142 -23.77 -22.89 -12.81
C ASP A 142 -22.29 -23.36 -12.81
N GLY A 143 -21.53 -23.02 -11.77
CA GLY A 143 -20.14 -23.47 -11.59
C GLY A 143 -19.11 -22.66 -12.39
N ALA A 144 -19.47 -21.45 -12.84
CA ALA A 144 -18.56 -20.58 -13.58
C ALA A 144 -17.32 -20.20 -12.76
N PHE A 145 -16.20 -20.03 -13.45
CA PHE A 145 -14.97 -19.52 -12.87
C PHE A 145 -15.04 -18.00 -12.64
N VAL A 146 -14.24 -17.49 -11.70
CA VAL A 146 -14.13 -16.05 -11.39
C VAL A 146 -13.82 -15.24 -12.65
N GLU A 147 -12.96 -15.74 -13.53
CA GLU A 147 -12.62 -15.12 -14.81
C GLU A 147 -13.83 -15.01 -15.75
N GLN A 148 -14.66 -16.05 -15.84
CA GLN A 148 -15.85 -16.04 -16.69
C GLN A 148 -16.90 -15.04 -16.19
N ILE A 149 -17.08 -14.95 -14.87
CA ILE A 149 -17.98 -13.96 -14.25
C ILE A 149 -17.45 -12.54 -14.46
N ALA A 150 -16.12 -12.37 -14.37
CA ALA A 150 -15.46 -11.09 -14.64
C ALA A 150 -15.70 -10.62 -16.07
N ASP A 151 -15.51 -11.50 -17.05
CA ASP A 151 -15.75 -11.19 -18.46
C ASP A 151 -17.23 -10.92 -18.74
N ALA A 152 -18.15 -11.71 -18.17
CA ALA A 152 -19.59 -11.56 -18.40
C ALA A 152 -20.17 -10.26 -17.83
N LEU A 153 -19.62 -9.76 -16.71
CA LEU A 153 -20.10 -8.54 -16.04
C LEU A 153 -19.25 -7.31 -16.37
N ASP A 154 -18.27 -7.43 -17.27
CA ASP A 154 -17.26 -6.40 -17.57
C ASP A 154 -16.61 -5.84 -16.29
N ARG A 155 -16.21 -6.74 -15.38
CA ARG A 155 -15.59 -6.41 -14.09
C ARG A 155 -14.20 -6.99 -14.00
N SER A 156 -13.36 -6.38 -13.16
CA SER A 156 -12.08 -7.03 -12.81
C SER A 156 -12.32 -8.27 -11.94
N VAL A 157 -11.47 -9.29 -12.12
CA VAL A 157 -11.39 -10.48 -11.25
C VAL A 157 -11.38 -10.13 -9.76
N ASN A 158 -10.68 -9.05 -9.38
CA ASN A 158 -10.64 -8.59 -7.98
C ASN A 158 -11.99 -8.07 -7.49
N SER A 159 -12.73 -7.34 -8.34
CA SER A 159 -14.09 -6.90 -8.03
C SER A 159 -15.01 -8.09 -7.82
N VAL A 160 -14.94 -9.09 -8.70
CA VAL A 160 -15.75 -10.31 -8.63
C VAL A 160 -15.46 -11.09 -7.35
N ARG A 161 -14.18 -11.26 -6.96
CA ARG A 161 -13.82 -11.88 -5.67
C ARG A 161 -14.40 -11.14 -4.48
N GLY A 162 -14.31 -9.81 -4.48
CA GLY A 162 -14.89 -8.97 -3.43
C GLY A 162 -16.40 -9.15 -3.34
N LYS A 163 -17.08 -9.20 -4.48
CA LYS A 163 -18.53 -9.41 -4.56
C LYS A 163 -18.93 -10.81 -4.11
N ALA A 164 -18.23 -11.86 -4.54
CA ALA A 164 -18.44 -13.22 -4.06
C ALA A 164 -18.33 -13.32 -2.54
N LEU A 165 -17.32 -12.68 -1.93
CA LEU A 165 -17.19 -12.63 -0.48
C LEU A 165 -18.37 -11.91 0.20
N SER A 166 -18.91 -10.87 -0.44
CA SER A 166 -20.10 -10.18 0.06
C SER A 166 -21.33 -11.09 0.02
N LEU A 167 -21.58 -11.72 -1.13
CA LEU A 167 -22.74 -12.60 -1.36
C LEU A 167 -22.67 -13.85 -0.47
N LEU A 168 -21.48 -14.41 -0.24
CA LEU A 168 -21.30 -15.52 0.68
C LEU A 168 -21.65 -15.13 2.13
N ARG A 169 -21.31 -13.91 2.55
CA ARG A 169 -21.63 -13.43 3.91
C ARG A 169 -23.11 -13.15 4.10
N SER A 170 -23.82 -12.71 3.06
CA SER A 170 -25.28 -12.55 3.09
C SER A 170 -26.03 -13.87 2.90
N GLY A 171 -25.35 -14.93 2.45
CA GLY A 171 -25.95 -16.24 2.19
C GLY A 171 -26.60 -16.37 0.82
N ASP A 172 -26.31 -15.44 -0.11
CA ASP A 172 -26.85 -15.45 -1.47
C ASP A 172 -26.16 -16.47 -2.40
N ILE A 173 -24.97 -16.96 -2.00
CA ILE A 173 -24.25 -18.06 -2.65
C ILE A 173 -23.70 -19.03 -1.60
N ASP A 174 -23.61 -20.31 -1.96
CA ASP A 174 -23.12 -21.36 -1.05
C ASP A 174 -21.57 -21.46 -1.01
N GLY A 175 -20.88 -20.87 -1.98
CA GLY A 175 -19.43 -20.97 -2.09
C GLY A 175 -18.81 -19.95 -3.02
N ILE A 176 -17.53 -19.66 -2.81
CA ILE A 176 -16.77 -18.76 -3.68
C ILE A 176 -16.49 -19.48 -5.01
N PRO A 177 -16.77 -18.86 -6.18
CA PRO A 177 -16.46 -19.44 -7.48
C PRO A 177 -14.96 -19.74 -7.60
N ARG A 178 -14.64 -20.84 -8.29
CA ARG A 178 -13.25 -21.28 -8.47
C ARG A 178 -12.52 -20.35 -9.43
N GLN A 179 -11.20 -20.38 -9.39
CA GLN A 179 -10.38 -19.67 -10.35
C GLN A 179 -9.84 -20.64 -11.40
N GLU A 180 -9.98 -20.31 -12.68
CA GLU A 180 -9.50 -21.16 -13.78
C GLU A 180 -7.97 -21.17 -13.83
N HIS A 181 -7.36 -19.99 -13.69
CA HIS A 181 -5.92 -19.82 -13.70
C HIS A 181 -5.36 -19.59 -12.29
N THR A 182 -4.89 -20.66 -11.65
CA THR A 182 -4.22 -20.56 -10.35
C THR A 182 -2.70 -20.44 -10.51
N LYS A 183 -2.09 -19.43 -9.86
CA LYS A 183 -0.64 -19.35 -9.75
C LYS A 183 -0.17 -20.37 -8.70
N GLY A 184 0.10 -21.60 -9.12
CA GLY A 184 0.68 -22.63 -8.24
C GLY A 184 0.17 -24.06 -8.42
N SER A 185 -0.37 -24.43 -9.58
CA SER A 185 -0.78 -25.81 -9.85
C SER A 185 0.38 -26.80 -10.04
N ALA A 186 1.61 -26.30 -10.23
CA ALA A 186 2.80 -27.14 -10.19
C ALA A 186 3.06 -27.61 -8.75
N LYS A 187 2.55 -28.80 -8.43
CA LYS A 187 2.90 -29.54 -7.20
C LYS A 187 4.35 -30.04 -7.19
N GLU A 188 5.07 -29.86 -8.29
CA GLU A 188 6.47 -30.26 -8.43
C GLU A 188 7.37 -29.39 -7.55
N ASP A 189 8.25 -30.05 -6.81
CA ASP A 189 9.18 -29.41 -5.90
C ASP A 189 10.31 -28.75 -6.70
N PRO A 190 10.39 -27.41 -6.76
CA PRO A 190 11.37 -26.73 -7.60
C PRO A 190 12.83 -26.97 -7.19
N LEU A 191 13.08 -27.53 -5.99
CA LEU A 191 14.43 -27.89 -5.53
C LEU A 191 14.81 -29.34 -5.86
N ALA A 192 13.86 -30.19 -6.26
CA ALA A 192 14.11 -31.62 -6.42
C ALA A 192 15.14 -31.93 -7.53
N ASP A 193 15.13 -31.14 -8.61
CA ASP A 193 15.99 -31.38 -9.77
C ASP A 193 17.40 -30.76 -9.64
N LEU A 194 17.66 -30.00 -8.58
CA LEU A 194 18.95 -29.33 -8.38
C LEU A 194 20.03 -30.22 -7.74
N GLY A 195 19.67 -31.39 -7.23
CA GLY A 195 20.62 -32.28 -6.55
C GLY A 195 21.20 -31.67 -5.27
N ASP A 196 22.52 -31.73 -5.10
CA ASP A 196 23.21 -31.15 -3.93
C ASP A 196 23.36 -29.64 -4.07
N ILE A 197 22.59 -28.91 -3.26
CA ILE A 197 22.54 -27.45 -3.23
C ILE A 197 23.45 -26.84 -2.16
N SER A 198 24.17 -27.64 -1.39
CA SER A 198 24.98 -27.16 -0.25
C SER A 198 26.11 -26.21 -0.65
N SER A 199 26.61 -26.34 -1.88
CA SER A 199 27.65 -25.47 -2.46
C SER A 199 27.10 -24.28 -3.25
N MET A 200 25.78 -24.21 -3.45
CA MET A 200 25.15 -23.13 -4.22
C MET A 200 24.73 -21.98 -3.31
N THR A 201 24.88 -20.75 -3.80
CA THR A 201 24.31 -19.57 -3.13
C THR A 201 22.79 -19.52 -3.34
N VAL A 202 22.08 -18.88 -2.43
CA VAL A 202 20.63 -18.65 -2.55
C VAL A 202 20.28 -17.96 -3.87
N GLU A 203 21.09 -17.00 -4.31
CA GLU A 203 20.90 -16.26 -5.55
C GLU A 203 21.03 -17.19 -6.78
N ALA A 204 22.02 -18.09 -6.80
CA ALA A 204 22.19 -19.07 -7.88
C ALA A 204 21.04 -20.09 -7.93
N ILE A 205 20.57 -20.55 -6.77
CA ILE A 205 19.39 -21.42 -6.66
C ILE A 205 18.15 -20.68 -7.18
N ALA A 206 17.99 -19.40 -6.83
CA ALA A 206 16.85 -18.58 -7.22
C ALA A 206 16.77 -18.39 -8.74
N GLU A 207 17.91 -18.13 -9.38
CA GLU A 207 18.03 -18.05 -10.83
C GLU A 207 17.68 -19.38 -11.49
N SER A 208 18.24 -20.48 -10.99
CA SER A 208 18.05 -21.84 -11.55
C SER A 208 16.57 -22.29 -11.56
N ILE A 209 15.78 -21.88 -10.57
CA ILE A 209 14.39 -22.33 -10.41
C ILE A 209 13.36 -21.23 -10.74
N GLY A 210 13.81 -20.09 -11.27
CA GLY A 210 12.95 -18.96 -11.62
C GLY A 210 12.16 -18.38 -10.44
N LYS A 211 12.79 -18.29 -9.25
CA LYS A 211 12.20 -17.72 -8.03
C LYS A 211 13.01 -16.54 -7.51
N THR A 212 12.50 -15.89 -6.47
CA THR A 212 13.25 -14.85 -5.75
C THR A 212 14.13 -15.46 -4.66
N ALA A 213 15.24 -14.81 -4.32
CA ALA A 213 16.11 -15.23 -3.21
C ALA A 213 15.35 -15.37 -1.88
N ARG A 214 14.36 -14.50 -1.63
CA ARG A 214 13.46 -14.62 -0.48
C ARG A 214 12.63 -15.90 -0.55
N GLY A 215 12.05 -16.22 -1.70
CA GLY A 215 11.30 -17.45 -1.91
C GLY A 215 12.15 -18.70 -1.67
N VAL A 216 13.39 -18.71 -2.17
CA VAL A 216 14.36 -19.80 -1.94
C VAL A 216 14.67 -19.95 -0.45
N LYS A 217 15.02 -18.87 0.26
CA LYS A 217 15.28 -18.89 1.71
C LYS A 217 14.12 -19.53 2.49
N THR A 218 12.88 -19.15 2.17
CA THR A 218 11.69 -19.77 2.76
C THR A 218 11.58 -21.27 2.45
N MET A 219 11.88 -21.69 1.22
CA MET A 219 11.85 -23.10 0.83
C MET A 219 12.93 -23.92 1.55
N LEU A 220 14.15 -23.40 1.65
CA LEU A 220 15.26 -24.01 2.37
C LEU A 220 14.93 -24.19 3.85
N THR A 221 14.41 -23.16 4.52
CA THR A 221 13.98 -23.27 5.93
C THR A 221 12.86 -24.28 6.09
N ARG A 222 11.82 -24.25 5.25
CA ARG A 222 10.73 -25.22 5.35
C ARG A 222 11.22 -26.66 5.17
N ARG A 223 12.18 -26.88 4.26
CA ARG A 223 12.75 -28.21 3.97
C ARG A 223 13.85 -28.63 4.92
N GLY A 224 14.44 -27.70 5.68
CA GLY A 224 15.61 -27.97 6.51
C GLY A 224 16.85 -28.24 5.68
N LEU A 225 17.02 -27.53 4.56
CA LEU A 225 18.15 -27.67 3.66
C LEU A 225 19.12 -26.50 3.83
N VAL A 226 20.39 -26.75 3.54
CA VAL A 226 21.48 -25.78 3.66
C VAL A 226 21.96 -25.40 2.26
N ALA A 227 22.09 -24.10 2.02
CA ALA A 227 22.78 -23.50 0.89
C ALA A 227 24.08 -22.85 1.40
N SER A 228 25.02 -22.54 0.51
CA SER A 228 26.37 -22.10 0.92
C SER A 228 26.38 -20.84 1.78
N ASP A 229 25.42 -19.94 1.57
CA ASP A 229 25.25 -18.67 2.27
C ASP A 229 23.98 -18.60 3.13
N TYR A 230 23.27 -19.74 3.29
CA TYR A 230 22.03 -19.78 4.06
C TYR A 230 21.75 -21.16 4.67
N ASP A 231 21.77 -21.22 6.00
CA ASP A 231 21.38 -22.40 6.76
C ASP A 231 19.87 -22.41 7.04
N GLY A 232 19.12 -23.15 6.22
CA GLY A 232 17.69 -23.37 6.42
C GLY A 232 17.38 -24.36 7.55
N ALA A 233 18.26 -25.33 7.80
CA ALA A 233 18.08 -26.34 8.84
C ALA A 233 18.07 -25.71 10.24
N ALA A 234 19.11 -24.93 10.57
CA ALA A 234 19.21 -24.26 11.85
C ALA A 234 18.05 -23.28 12.10
N LYS A 235 17.57 -22.60 11.05
CA LYS A 235 16.43 -21.69 11.15
C LYS A 235 15.10 -22.41 11.35
N LYS A 236 14.95 -23.61 10.79
CA LYS A 236 13.75 -24.43 10.98
C LYS A 236 13.65 -24.89 12.42
N GLU A 237 14.76 -25.36 12.98
CA GLU A 237 14.84 -25.78 14.38
C GLU A 237 14.51 -24.63 15.33
N LYS A 238 15.08 -23.43 15.09
CA LYS A 238 14.77 -22.23 15.88
C LYS A 238 13.30 -21.78 15.80
N ALA A 239 12.61 -22.08 14.70
CA ALA A 239 11.20 -21.74 14.54
C ALA A 239 10.25 -22.81 15.12
N ALA A 240 10.77 -24.00 15.43
CA ALA A 240 10.01 -25.10 16.01
C ALA A 240 10.13 -25.19 17.54
N GLY A 241 11.09 -24.49 18.14
CA GLY A 241 11.23 -24.28 19.59
C GLY A 241 10.67 -22.94 20.03
#